data_AF-A0AAU6KZ15-F1
#
_entry.id   AF-A0AAU6KZ15-F1
#
_cell.length_a   1.000
_cell.length_b   1.000
_cell.length_c   1.000
_cell.angle_alpha   90.00
_cell.angle_beta   90.00
_cell.angle_gamma   90.00
#
_symmetry.space_group_name_H-M   'P 1'
#
loop_
_entity.id
_entity.type
_entity.pdbx_description
1 polymer ?
#
loop_
_entity_poly.entity_id
_entity_poly.type
_entity_poly.pdbx_seq_one_letter_code
_entity_poly.pdbx_strand_id
1 'polypeptide(L)'
;MTIAPEAPATPGPLTFLEPEITGRCQLTCSSHCYAEAGPTKGHGSMTGDDWRRVIDEAAVLGVETVQFIGGEPTLHPEFTELVGHSLDAGLRVQVFSNLFRVRAEHWKLFTHPSVSLGTSYYSDDAEEHDQITSRNGSHDSTRANIVEAVRRGISVKVGIIHMRDGHSSEQARAEMTALGMTRVHEVPPVDGDTLPTDNPLWQINPKIIPPGQPR
;
A
#
# COMPACT_ATOMS: atom_id res chain seq x y z
N MET A 1 -10.24 37.91 20.00
CA MET A 1 -11.12 36.91 19.37
C MET A 1 -11.02 35.65 20.19
N THR A 2 -12.11 35.20 20.80
CA THR A 2 -12.14 33.98 21.60
C THR A 2 -12.61 32.87 20.68
N ILE A 3 -11.73 31.90 20.37
CA ILE A 3 -12.12 30.69 19.65
C ILE A 3 -12.97 29.86 20.61
N ALA A 4 -14.24 29.63 20.26
CA ALA A 4 -15.08 28.71 21.01
C ALA A 4 -14.55 27.28 20.79
N PRO A 5 -14.44 26.45 21.84
CA PRO A 5 -14.02 25.06 21.67
C PRO A 5 -15.07 24.33 20.83
N GLU A 6 -14.66 23.85 19.67
CA GLU A 6 -15.48 22.99 18.84
C GLU A 6 -15.69 21.66 19.58
N ALA A 7 -16.96 21.23 19.71
CA ALA A 7 -17.27 19.97 20.36
C ALA A 7 -16.57 18.82 19.61
N PRO A 8 -15.92 17.86 20.30
CA PRO A 8 -15.23 16.77 19.62
C PRO A 8 -16.23 16.01 18.76
N ALA A 9 -15.96 15.93 17.47
CA ALA A 9 -16.75 15.15 16.53
C ALA A 9 -16.81 13.70 17.04
N THR A 10 -18.01 13.10 17.03
CA THR A 10 -18.13 11.67 17.29
C THR A 10 -17.45 10.93 16.14
N PRO A 11 -16.41 10.10 16.39
CA PRO A 11 -15.72 9.41 15.31
C PRO A 11 -16.70 8.51 14.56
N GLY A 12 -16.63 8.53 13.22
CA GLY A 12 -17.32 7.55 12.39
C GLY A 12 -16.85 6.11 12.68
N PRO A 13 -17.56 5.10 12.16
CA PRO A 13 -17.15 3.71 12.37
C PRO A 13 -15.74 3.45 11.82
N LEU A 14 -14.93 2.73 12.59
CA LEU A 14 -13.61 2.26 12.14
C LEU A 14 -13.83 1.15 11.13
N THR A 15 -13.59 1.42 9.84
CA THR A 15 -13.86 0.47 8.76
C THR A 15 -12.60 -0.18 8.19
N PHE A 16 -11.42 0.35 8.53
CA PHE A 16 -10.16 0.01 7.88
C PHE A 16 -8.97 0.02 8.86
N LEU A 17 -8.07 -0.95 8.71
CA LEU A 17 -6.81 -1.06 9.45
C LEU A 17 -5.65 -1.26 8.46
N GLU A 18 -4.54 -0.54 8.65
CA GLU A 18 -3.36 -0.64 7.77
C GLU A 18 -2.09 -0.91 8.60
N PRO A 19 -1.78 -2.18 8.92
CA PRO A 19 -0.60 -2.50 9.72
C PRO A 19 0.67 -2.51 8.86
N GLU A 20 1.65 -1.70 9.27
CA GLU A 20 3.03 -1.74 8.80
C GLU A 20 3.80 -2.86 9.52
N ILE A 21 3.72 -4.07 8.98
CA ILE A 21 4.23 -5.27 9.66
C ILE A 21 5.74 -5.46 9.51
N THR A 22 6.40 -4.74 8.61
CA THR A 22 7.86 -4.83 8.44
C THR A 22 8.44 -3.56 7.82
N GLY A 23 9.70 -3.25 8.11
CA GLY A 23 10.48 -2.28 7.33
C GLY A 23 11.31 -2.93 6.22
N ARG A 24 11.34 -4.26 6.14
CA ARG A 24 12.16 -5.00 5.18
C ARG A 24 11.53 -4.96 3.80
N CYS A 25 12.32 -4.61 2.78
CA CYS A 25 11.87 -4.57 1.38
C CYS A 25 12.96 -5.08 0.44
N GLN A 26 12.60 -5.62 -0.72
CA GLN A 26 13.56 -6.02 -1.76
C GLN A 26 14.10 -4.82 -2.57
N LEU A 27 13.38 -3.70 -2.53
CA LEU A 27 13.64 -2.46 -3.24
C LEU A 27 14.20 -1.39 -2.28
N THR A 28 14.79 -0.34 -2.83
CA THR A 28 15.27 0.83 -2.08
C THR A 28 14.80 2.09 -2.79
N CYS A 29 13.58 2.51 -2.49
CA CYS A 29 12.94 3.68 -3.09
C CYS A 29 13.36 4.98 -2.38
N SER A 30 14.61 5.42 -2.59
CA SER A 30 15.22 6.52 -1.81
C SER A 30 14.53 7.87 -1.93
N SER A 31 13.75 8.11 -2.98
CA SER A 31 13.14 9.42 -3.26
C SER A 31 11.78 9.64 -2.60
N HIS A 32 11.04 8.59 -2.24
CA HIS A 32 9.62 8.71 -1.86
C HIS A 32 9.15 7.71 -0.79
N CYS A 33 9.95 6.72 -0.41
CA CYS A 33 9.52 5.74 0.58
C CYS A 33 9.44 6.38 1.97
N TYR A 34 8.24 6.71 2.42
CA TYR A 34 8.02 7.32 3.74
C TYR A 34 8.55 6.46 4.90
N ALA A 35 8.54 5.13 4.74
CA ALA A 35 9.02 4.17 5.75
C ALA A 35 10.54 3.94 5.71
N GLU A 36 11.24 4.56 4.74
CA GLU A 36 12.66 4.32 4.46
C GLU A 36 13.00 2.82 4.35
N ALA A 37 12.05 2.01 3.87
CA ALA A 37 12.16 0.56 3.85
C ALA A 37 13.31 0.08 2.95
N GLY A 38 13.83 -1.11 3.23
CA GLY A 38 14.90 -1.67 2.41
C GLY A 38 15.41 -3.03 2.83
N PRO A 39 16.39 -3.59 2.10
CA PRO A 39 16.82 -4.99 2.27
C PRO A 39 17.42 -5.31 3.63
N THR A 40 17.97 -4.30 4.30
CA THR A 40 18.70 -4.39 5.58
C THR A 40 17.86 -4.02 6.79
N LYS A 41 16.61 -3.58 6.60
CA LYS A 41 15.71 -3.23 7.69
C LYS A 41 15.12 -4.51 8.34
N GLY A 42 14.67 -4.36 9.58
CA GLY A 42 14.04 -5.42 10.36
C GLY A 42 12.51 -5.49 10.21
N HIS A 43 11.88 -6.29 11.06
CA HIS A 43 10.42 -6.51 11.10
C HIS A 43 9.70 -5.68 12.18
N GLY A 44 10.39 -4.71 12.79
CA GLY A 44 9.88 -3.97 13.94
C GLY A 44 10.05 -4.75 15.25
N SER A 45 9.36 -4.30 16.30
CA SER A 45 9.44 -4.88 17.65
C SER A 45 8.21 -5.68 18.07
N MET A 46 7.11 -5.60 17.31
CA MET A 46 5.89 -6.35 17.59
C MET A 46 6.07 -7.82 17.21
N THR A 47 5.60 -8.71 18.08
CA THR A 47 5.54 -10.15 17.83
C THR A 47 4.31 -10.51 17.00
N GLY A 48 4.24 -11.74 16.47
CA GLY A 48 3.01 -12.23 15.85
C GLY A 48 1.79 -12.18 16.76
N ASP A 49 1.95 -12.44 18.06
CA ASP A 49 0.84 -12.38 19.03
C ASP A 49 0.34 -10.95 19.21
N ASP A 50 1.25 -9.96 19.19
CA ASP A 50 0.87 -8.55 19.22
C ASP A 50 0.03 -8.18 18.00
N TRP A 51 0.44 -8.64 16.81
CA TRP A 51 -0.29 -8.38 15.57
C TRP A 51 -1.66 -9.06 15.55
N ARG A 52 -1.74 -10.34 15.94
CA ARG A 52 -3.01 -11.07 16.06
C ARG A 52 -3.97 -10.37 17.01
N ARG A 53 -3.49 -9.92 18.17
CA ARG A 53 -4.29 -9.15 19.13
C ARG A 53 -4.81 -7.84 18.52
N VAL A 54 -3.98 -7.10 17.79
CA VAL A 54 -4.43 -5.86 17.11
C VAL A 54 -5.50 -6.16 16.06
N ILE A 55 -5.35 -7.24 15.30
CA ILE A 55 -6.33 -7.67 14.30
C ILE A 55 -7.67 -8.04 14.98
N ASP A 56 -7.62 -8.78 16.08
CA ASP A 56 -8.82 -9.17 16.84
C ASP A 56 -9.54 -7.95 17.43
N GLU A 57 -8.78 -7.03 18.05
CA GLU A 57 -9.32 -5.78 18.59
C GLU A 57 -9.95 -4.93 17.48
N ALA A 58 -9.32 -4.83 16.31
CA ALA A 58 -9.86 -4.13 15.16
C ALA A 58 -11.16 -4.74 14.65
N ALA A 59 -11.22 -6.08 14.54
CA ALA A 59 -12.44 -6.78 14.14
C ALA A 59 -13.60 -6.53 15.12
N VAL A 60 -13.34 -6.54 16.43
CA VAL A 60 -14.34 -6.21 17.47
C VAL A 60 -14.83 -4.76 17.35
N LEU A 61 -13.96 -3.83 16.94
CA LEU A 61 -14.31 -2.43 16.72
C LEU A 61 -15.08 -2.16 15.42
N GLY A 62 -15.34 -3.19 14.61
CA GLY A 62 -16.12 -3.10 13.38
C GLY A 62 -15.29 -2.83 12.12
N VAL A 63 -13.96 -2.98 12.17
CA VAL A 63 -13.12 -2.93 10.98
C VAL A 63 -13.54 -4.04 10.02
N GLU A 64 -13.67 -3.70 8.75
CA GLU A 64 -14.09 -4.66 7.71
C GLU A 64 -12.92 -5.12 6.84
N THR A 65 -11.89 -4.29 6.72
CA THR A 65 -10.75 -4.54 5.84
C THR A 65 -9.44 -4.24 6.54
N VAL A 66 -8.51 -5.19 6.47
CA VAL A 66 -7.12 -4.99 6.84
C VAL A 66 -6.24 -4.94 5.58
N GLN A 67 -5.42 -3.89 5.46
CA GLN A 67 -4.45 -3.76 4.38
C GLN A 67 -3.03 -3.96 4.92
N PHE A 68 -2.46 -5.14 4.70
CA PHE A 68 -1.07 -5.38 5.07
C PHE A 68 -0.14 -4.55 4.18
N ILE A 69 0.68 -3.73 4.83
CA ILE A 69 1.69 -2.89 4.20
C ILE A 69 3.05 -3.11 4.89
N GLY A 70 4.01 -2.28 4.53
CA GLY A 70 5.28 -2.11 5.24
C GLY A 70 6.41 -2.86 4.58
N GLY A 71 7.46 -2.09 4.27
CA GLY A 71 8.46 -2.49 3.29
C GLY A 71 7.80 -3.26 2.16
N GLU A 72 8.13 -4.54 2.07
CA GLU A 72 7.34 -5.53 1.35
C GLU A 72 6.70 -6.51 2.37
N PRO A 73 5.37 -6.49 2.57
CA PRO A 73 4.72 -7.26 3.63
C PRO A 73 4.94 -8.76 3.50
N THR A 74 5.08 -9.25 2.26
CA THR A 74 5.34 -10.67 1.98
C THR A 74 6.72 -11.17 2.47
N LEU A 75 7.58 -10.28 2.96
CA LEU A 75 8.85 -10.61 3.60
C LEU A 75 8.73 -10.82 5.12
N HIS A 76 7.61 -10.46 5.74
CA HIS A 76 7.41 -10.75 7.16
C HIS A 76 7.36 -12.27 7.39
N PRO A 77 8.08 -12.82 8.39
CA PRO A 77 8.15 -14.27 8.60
C PRO A 77 6.79 -14.91 8.88
N GLU A 78 5.87 -14.19 9.52
CA GLU A 78 4.50 -14.65 9.81
C GLU A 78 3.45 -14.08 8.84
N PHE A 79 3.86 -13.61 7.65
CA PHE A 79 2.93 -12.97 6.70
C PHE A 79 1.70 -13.83 6.38
N THR A 80 1.91 -15.10 6.04
CA THR A 80 0.83 -16.02 5.64
C THR A 80 -0.11 -16.29 6.81
N GLU A 81 0.45 -16.47 8.01
CA GLU A 81 -0.28 -16.70 9.25
C GLU A 81 -1.14 -15.49 9.63
N LEU A 82 -0.61 -14.26 9.51
CA LEU A 82 -1.35 -13.04 9.80
C LEU A 82 -2.50 -12.80 8.81
N VAL A 83 -2.28 -13.10 7.52
CA VAL A 83 -3.37 -13.07 6.53
C VAL A 83 -4.43 -14.12 6.85
N GLY A 84 -4.03 -15.35 7.17
CA GLY A 84 -4.95 -16.41 7.58
C GLY A 84 -5.78 -16.02 8.79
N HIS A 85 -5.14 -15.51 9.85
CA HIS A 85 -5.80 -15.02 11.06
C HIS A 85 -6.82 -13.91 10.76
N SER A 86 -6.48 -12.98 9.87
CA SER A 86 -7.39 -11.91 9.46
C SER A 86 -8.64 -12.45 8.75
N LEU A 87 -8.47 -13.46 7.89
CA LEU A 87 -9.57 -14.12 7.20
C LEU A 87 -10.46 -14.89 8.19
N ASP A 88 -9.86 -15.59 9.15
CA ASP A 88 -10.59 -16.32 10.20
C ASP A 88 -11.37 -15.37 11.13
N ALA A 89 -10.85 -14.16 11.35
CA ALA A 89 -11.54 -13.07 12.05
C ALA A 89 -12.68 -12.42 11.22
N GLY A 90 -12.94 -12.90 10.00
CA GLY A 90 -14.00 -12.41 9.12
C GLY A 90 -13.68 -11.13 8.35
N LEU A 91 -12.41 -10.70 8.35
CA LEU A 91 -11.98 -9.49 7.65
C LEU A 91 -11.71 -9.76 6.18
N ARG A 92 -11.93 -8.75 5.34
CA ARG A 92 -11.34 -8.71 4.00
C ARG A 92 -9.87 -8.31 4.11
N VAL A 93 -9.03 -8.89 3.26
CA VAL A 93 -7.60 -8.59 3.26
C VAL A 93 -7.21 -7.92 1.96
N GLN A 94 -6.46 -6.83 2.07
CA GLN A 94 -5.68 -6.29 0.97
C GLN A 94 -4.19 -6.46 1.29
N VAL A 95 -3.40 -6.92 0.32
CA VAL A 95 -1.95 -7.00 0.44
C VAL A 95 -1.37 -5.93 -0.47
N PHE A 96 -0.76 -4.90 0.10
CA PHE A 96 -0.10 -3.85 -0.66
C PHE A 96 1.36 -4.25 -0.90
N SER A 97 1.63 -4.82 -2.08
CA SER A 97 2.92 -5.41 -2.43
C SER A 97 3.55 -4.64 -3.59
N ASN A 98 4.87 -4.54 -3.60
CA ASN A 98 5.62 -4.03 -4.76
C ASN A 98 5.56 -4.99 -5.97
N LEU A 99 5.07 -6.21 -5.77
CA LEU A 99 4.97 -7.28 -6.76
C LEU A 99 6.27 -7.56 -7.54
N PHE A 100 7.42 -7.18 -7.00
CA PHE A 100 8.72 -7.41 -7.64
C PHE A 100 9.09 -8.90 -7.63
N ARG A 101 9.02 -9.55 -6.46
CA ARG A 101 9.27 -10.98 -6.31
C ARG A 101 8.21 -11.64 -5.45
N VAL A 102 7.30 -12.36 -6.10
CA VAL A 102 6.23 -13.11 -5.43
C VAL A 102 6.61 -14.59 -5.34
N ARG A 103 6.57 -15.16 -4.12
CA ARG A 103 6.80 -16.60 -3.92
C ARG A 103 5.62 -17.41 -4.43
N ALA A 104 5.88 -18.63 -4.92
CA ALA A 104 4.85 -19.53 -5.45
C ALA A 104 3.70 -19.80 -4.45
N GLU A 105 4.02 -19.89 -3.16
CA GLU A 105 3.05 -20.12 -2.09
C GLU A 105 2.08 -18.94 -1.88
N HIS A 106 2.54 -17.70 -2.08
CA HIS A 106 1.69 -16.52 -1.92
C HIS A 106 0.60 -16.45 -2.99
N TRP A 107 0.84 -16.98 -4.19
CA TRP A 107 -0.20 -17.02 -5.22
C TRP A 107 -1.43 -17.82 -4.80
N LYS A 108 -1.25 -18.90 -4.04
CA LYS A 108 -2.37 -19.69 -3.50
C LYS A 108 -3.19 -18.85 -2.51
N LEU A 109 -2.52 -18.08 -1.67
CA LEU A 109 -3.15 -17.19 -0.71
C LEU A 109 -3.92 -16.06 -1.42
N PHE A 110 -3.32 -15.44 -2.43
CA PHE A 110 -3.92 -14.31 -3.16
C PHE A 110 -5.15 -14.69 -3.99
N THR A 111 -5.31 -15.96 -4.34
CA THR A 111 -6.53 -16.44 -5.02
C THR A 111 -7.74 -16.61 -4.10
N HIS A 112 -7.59 -16.41 -2.79
CA HIS A 112 -8.73 -16.45 -1.87
C HIS A 112 -9.70 -15.28 -2.18
N PRO A 113 -11.03 -15.51 -2.23
CA PRO A 113 -11.99 -14.50 -2.69
C PRO A 113 -12.05 -13.24 -1.84
N SER A 114 -11.69 -13.33 -0.55
CA SER A 114 -11.62 -12.18 0.36
C SER A 114 -10.23 -11.51 0.38
N VAL A 115 -9.30 -11.93 -0.48
CA VAL A 115 -7.97 -11.34 -0.62
C VAL A 115 -7.89 -10.54 -1.92
N SER A 116 -7.35 -9.34 -1.84
CA SER A 116 -7.04 -8.47 -2.99
C SER A 116 -5.61 -7.96 -2.91
N LEU A 117 -5.08 -7.51 -4.05
CA LEU A 117 -3.74 -6.93 -4.15
C LEU A 117 -3.83 -5.43 -4.41
N GLY A 118 -2.97 -4.66 -3.75
CA GLY A 118 -2.62 -3.29 -4.11
C GLY A 118 -1.15 -3.24 -4.53
N THR A 119 -0.82 -2.40 -5.51
CA THR A 119 0.57 -2.21 -5.92
C THR A 119 0.82 -0.80 -6.44
N SER A 120 2.04 -0.30 -6.26
CA SER A 120 2.49 0.95 -6.87
C SER A 120 3.20 0.65 -8.19
N TYR A 121 2.90 1.44 -9.21
CA TYR A 121 3.55 1.40 -10.52
C TYR A 121 4.08 2.79 -10.85
N TYR A 122 5.38 2.91 -11.13
CA TYR A 122 6.04 4.21 -11.14
C TYR A 122 6.23 4.81 -12.54
N SER A 123 6.41 3.97 -13.55
CA SER A 123 6.59 4.38 -14.95
C SER A 123 6.37 3.17 -15.87
N ASP A 124 5.93 3.44 -17.10
CA ASP A 124 5.93 2.49 -18.22
C ASP A 124 7.30 2.38 -18.91
N ASP A 125 8.22 3.31 -18.61
CA ASP A 125 9.63 3.19 -18.97
C ASP A 125 10.38 2.32 -17.94
N ALA A 126 11.00 1.25 -18.44
CA ALA A 126 11.67 0.28 -17.58
C ALA A 126 12.90 0.86 -16.86
N GLU A 127 13.67 1.71 -17.54
CA GLU A 127 14.88 2.31 -16.96
C GLU A 127 14.49 3.29 -15.85
N GLU A 128 13.47 4.10 -16.08
CA GLU A 128 12.97 5.06 -15.12
C GLU A 128 12.40 4.37 -13.87
N HIS A 129 11.56 3.35 -14.04
CA HIS A 129 11.01 2.58 -12.93
C HIS A 129 12.12 1.91 -12.11
N ASP A 130 13.14 1.33 -12.77
CA ASP A 130 14.29 0.72 -12.11
C ASP A 130 15.16 1.74 -11.35
N GLN A 131 15.31 2.95 -11.89
CA GLN A 131 15.96 4.06 -11.19
C GLN A 131 15.18 4.46 -9.93
N ILE A 132 13.85 4.56 -10.01
CA ILE A 132 12.98 4.94 -8.88
C ILE A 132 13.04 3.91 -7.75
N THR A 133 13.07 2.62 -8.09
CA THR A 133 13.11 1.54 -7.09
C THR A 133 14.53 1.15 -6.65
N SER A 134 15.55 1.72 -7.29
CA SER A 134 16.97 1.35 -7.16
C SER A 134 17.22 -0.15 -7.39
N ARG A 135 16.51 -0.76 -8.34
CA ARG A 135 16.63 -2.19 -8.63
C ARG A 135 16.43 -2.46 -10.12
N ASN A 136 17.50 -2.92 -10.77
CA ASN A 136 17.45 -3.38 -12.16
C ASN A 136 16.49 -4.59 -12.31
N GLY A 137 15.67 -4.57 -13.36
CA GLY A 137 14.62 -5.54 -13.68
C GLY A 137 13.37 -5.43 -12.80
N SER A 138 13.21 -4.35 -12.04
CA SER A 138 12.04 -4.14 -11.18
C SER A 138 10.77 -3.94 -12.00
N HIS A 139 10.85 -3.14 -13.07
CA HIS A 139 9.74 -2.90 -13.98
C HIS A 139 9.18 -4.20 -14.54
N ASP A 140 10.04 -4.96 -15.24
CA ASP A 140 9.65 -6.17 -15.94
C ASP A 140 9.05 -7.21 -14.98
N SER A 141 9.64 -7.34 -13.79
CA SER A 141 9.17 -8.30 -12.78
C SER A 141 7.83 -7.86 -12.17
N THR A 142 7.68 -6.59 -11.80
CA THR A 142 6.42 -6.04 -11.25
C THR A 142 5.31 -6.16 -12.28
N ARG A 143 5.57 -5.76 -13.52
CA ARG A 143 4.64 -5.89 -14.64
C ARG A 143 4.23 -7.34 -14.90
N ALA A 144 5.19 -8.26 -14.96
CA ALA A 144 4.90 -9.67 -15.18
C ALA A 144 4.02 -10.27 -14.05
N ASN A 145 4.26 -9.88 -12.79
CA ASN A 145 3.46 -10.34 -11.66
C ASN A 145 2.07 -9.69 -11.62
N ILE A 146 1.91 -8.45 -12.09
CA ILE A 146 0.58 -7.84 -12.29
C ILE A 146 -0.20 -8.66 -13.33
N VAL A 147 0.40 -8.98 -14.47
CA VAL A 147 -0.22 -9.81 -15.52
C VAL A 147 -0.59 -11.20 -14.99
N GLU A 148 0.29 -11.81 -14.21
CA GLU A 148 0.03 -13.12 -13.60
C GLU A 148 -1.14 -13.07 -12.61
N ALA A 149 -1.26 -11.98 -11.84
CA ALA A 149 -2.38 -11.79 -10.93
C ALA A 149 -3.72 -11.68 -11.69
N VAL A 150 -3.76 -10.92 -12.81
CA VAL A 150 -4.93 -10.86 -13.72
C VAL A 150 -5.30 -12.22 -14.23
N ARG A 151 -4.31 -12.96 -14.74
CA ARG A 151 -4.51 -14.28 -15.34
C ARG A 151 -5.13 -15.27 -14.33
N ARG A 152 -4.85 -15.08 -13.05
CA ARG A 152 -5.41 -15.88 -11.94
C ARG A 152 -6.79 -15.38 -11.46
N GLY A 153 -7.31 -14.30 -12.01
CA GLY A 153 -8.57 -13.69 -11.59
C GLY A 153 -8.48 -12.98 -10.23
N ILE A 154 -7.28 -12.60 -9.79
CA ILE A 154 -7.07 -11.89 -8.52
C ILE A 154 -7.46 -10.42 -8.72
N SER A 155 -8.21 -9.85 -7.78
CA SER A 155 -8.52 -8.41 -7.80
C SER A 155 -7.26 -7.60 -7.47
N VAL A 156 -6.74 -6.86 -8.45
CA VAL A 156 -5.59 -5.97 -8.28
C VAL A 156 -6.00 -4.51 -8.42
N LYS A 157 -5.52 -3.66 -7.53
CA LYS A 157 -5.56 -2.21 -7.63
C LYS A 157 -4.15 -1.68 -7.91
N VAL A 158 -3.99 -0.90 -8.97
CA VAL A 158 -2.70 -0.27 -9.31
C VAL A 158 -2.78 1.22 -9.01
N GLY A 159 -1.84 1.70 -8.20
CA GLY A 159 -1.60 3.12 -7.96
C GLY A 159 -0.45 3.60 -8.84
N ILE A 160 -0.74 4.51 -9.78
CA ILE A 160 0.30 5.15 -10.59
C ILE A 160 0.80 6.36 -9.79
N ILE A 161 2.07 6.30 -9.38
CA ILE A 161 2.67 7.34 -8.52
C ILE A 161 3.51 8.28 -9.36
N HIS A 162 3.17 9.57 -9.35
CA HIS A 162 3.88 10.57 -10.13
C HIS A 162 5.17 10.98 -9.43
N MET A 163 6.30 10.68 -10.07
CA MET A 163 7.64 10.91 -9.50
C MET A 163 8.34 12.17 -10.04
N ARG A 164 8.01 12.64 -11.25
CA ARG A 164 8.48 13.92 -11.80
C ARG A 164 7.46 14.54 -12.76
N ASP A 165 7.57 15.85 -12.96
CA ASP A 165 6.83 16.58 -13.97
C ASP A 165 7.19 16.11 -15.38
N GLY A 166 6.18 15.89 -16.23
CA GLY A 166 6.34 15.44 -17.61
C GLY A 166 6.29 13.92 -17.83
N HIS A 167 6.14 13.13 -16.76
CA HIS A 167 5.88 11.69 -16.88
C HIS A 167 4.47 11.48 -17.46
N SER A 168 4.36 10.63 -18.48
CA SER A 168 3.06 10.30 -19.06
C SER A 168 2.38 9.24 -18.20
N SER A 169 1.84 9.67 -17.05
CA SER A 169 0.87 8.89 -16.26
C SER A 169 -0.26 8.31 -17.12
N GLU A 170 -0.62 9.03 -18.20
CA GLU A 170 -1.53 8.56 -19.23
C GLU A 170 -1.04 7.28 -19.94
N GLN A 171 0.26 7.15 -20.26
CA GLN A 171 0.83 5.95 -20.88
C GLN A 171 0.86 4.78 -19.90
N ALA A 172 1.32 4.99 -18.66
CA ALA A 172 1.25 3.98 -17.61
C ALA A 172 -0.20 3.50 -17.36
N ARG A 173 -1.18 4.43 -17.35
CA ARG A 173 -2.60 4.08 -17.22
C ARG A 173 -3.12 3.33 -18.43
N ALA A 174 -2.77 3.78 -19.64
CA ALA A 174 -3.15 3.13 -20.88
C ALA A 174 -2.61 1.70 -20.95
N GLU A 175 -1.36 1.50 -20.53
CA GLU A 175 -0.74 0.18 -20.44
C GLU A 175 -1.50 -0.72 -19.46
N MET A 176 -1.72 -0.26 -18.23
CA MET A 176 -2.45 -1.06 -17.23
C MET A 176 -3.86 -1.42 -17.71
N THR A 177 -4.55 -0.48 -18.37
CA THR A 177 -5.86 -0.71 -18.97
C THR A 177 -5.79 -1.75 -20.09
N ALA A 178 -4.77 -1.69 -20.96
CA ALA A 178 -4.54 -2.66 -22.03
C ALA A 178 -4.21 -4.06 -21.50
N LEU A 179 -3.63 -4.17 -20.30
CA LEU A 179 -3.39 -5.43 -19.59
C LEU A 179 -4.64 -6.00 -18.89
N GLY A 180 -5.79 -5.33 -19.00
CA GLY A 180 -7.06 -5.77 -18.42
C GLY A 180 -7.29 -5.33 -16.98
N MET A 181 -6.51 -4.36 -16.47
CA MET A 181 -6.78 -3.75 -15.16
C MET A 181 -8.07 -2.93 -15.19
N THR A 182 -8.97 -3.20 -14.25
CA THR A 182 -10.23 -2.45 -14.08
C THR A 182 -10.17 -1.40 -12.96
N ARG A 183 -9.11 -1.43 -12.13
CA ARG A 183 -8.94 -0.56 -10.95
C ARG A 183 -7.58 0.12 -10.96
N VAL A 184 -7.43 1.13 -11.80
CA VAL A 184 -6.23 1.96 -11.90
C VAL A 184 -6.54 3.34 -11.32
N HIS A 185 -5.70 3.82 -10.40
CA HIS A 185 -5.83 5.14 -9.79
C HIS A 185 -4.51 5.91 -9.92
N GLU A 186 -4.60 7.19 -10.26
CA GLU A 186 -3.47 8.11 -10.28
C GLU A 186 -3.32 8.75 -8.90
N VAL A 187 -2.09 8.78 -8.40
CA VAL A 187 -1.73 9.47 -7.16
C VAL A 187 -0.89 10.68 -7.54
N PRO A 188 -1.44 11.92 -7.42
CA PRO A 188 -0.74 13.12 -7.85
C PRO A 188 0.58 13.29 -7.10
N PRO A 189 1.57 13.99 -7.69
CA PRO A 189 2.83 14.27 -7.01
C PRO A 189 2.55 15.07 -5.73
N VAL A 190 3.25 14.73 -4.67
CA VAL A 190 3.17 15.48 -3.40
C VAL A 190 4.11 16.68 -3.53
N ASP A 191 3.68 17.72 -4.25
CA ASP A 191 4.43 18.97 -4.30
C ASP A 191 4.31 19.72 -2.98
N GLY A 192 5.45 20.07 -2.40
CA GLY A 192 5.57 20.67 -1.07
C GLY A 192 4.88 22.03 -0.87
N ASP A 193 4.33 22.65 -1.92
CA ASP A 193 3.84 24.04 -1.84
C ASP A 193 2.39 24.28 -2.28
N THR A 194 1.70 23.33 -2.92
CA THR A 194 0.24 23.48 -3.18
C THR A 194 -0.45 22.14 -3.18
N LEU A 195 -1.02 21.79 -2.02
CA LEU A 195 -1.83 20.60 -1.84
C LEU A 195 -3.32 21.00 -1.74
N PRO A 196 -4.22 20.40 -2.55
CA PRO A 196 -5.63 20.82 -2.66
C PRO A 196 -6.42 20.47 -1.40
N THR A 197 -7.00 21.47 -0.72
CA THR A 197 -7.56 21.46 0.65
C THR A 197 -8.56 20.34 1.01
N ASP A 198 -8.97 19.53 0.04
CA ASP A 198 -9.95 18.44 0.16
C ASP A 198 -9.35 17.07 -0.22
N ASN A 199 -8.10 16.76 0.16
CA ASN A 199 -7.53 15.43 -0.07
C ASN A 199 -7.92 14.45 1.06
N PRO A 200 -8.63 13.36 0.75
CA PRO A 200 -9.08 12.38 1.75
C PRO A 200 -7.94 11.65 2.48
N LEU A 201 -6.70 11.70 1.98
CA LEU A 201 -5.53 11.11 2.64
C LEU A 201 -5.11 11.85 3.92
N TRP A 202 -5.49 13.11 4.11
CA TRP A 202 -5.09 13.89 5.29
C TRP A 202 -5.94 13.62 6.53
N GLN A 203 -7.15 13.08 6.34
CA GLN A 203 -7.98 12.66 7.47
C GLN A 203 -7.46 11.36 8.13
N ILE A 204 -6.53 10.66 7.47
CA ILE A 204 -6.08 9.32 7.85
C ILE A 204 -4.71 9.35 8.56
N ASN A 205 -3.86 10.36 8.30
CA ASN A 205 -2.52 10.40 8.89
C ASN A 205 -2.04 11.82 9.25
N PRO A 206 -2.10 12.23 10.53
CA PRO A 206 -1.71 13.58 10.97
C PRO A 206 -0.19 13.86 10.88
N LYS A 207 0.65 12.86 10.58
CA LYS A 207 2.08 13.08 10.34
C LYS A 207 2.39 13.60 8.92
N ILE A 208 1.40 13.65 8.04
CA ILE A 208 1.51 14.19 6.68
C ILE A 208 1.19 15.71 6.67
N ILE A 209 0.76 16.28 7.81
CA ILE A 209 0.45 17.71 7.92
C ILE A 209 1.77 18.53 7.86
N PRO A 210 1.94 19.44 6.89
CA PRO A 210 3.10 20.32 6.85
C PRO A 210 3.13 21.25 8.07
N PRO A 211 4.31 21.60 8.61
CA PRO A 211 4.42 22.56 9.70
C PRO A 211 3.90 23.94 9.27
N GLY A 212 2.87 24.46 9.95
CA GLY A 212 2.36 25.83 9.75
C GLY A 212 0.87 25.95 9.43
N GLN A 213 0.13 24.85 9.25
CA GLN A 213 -1.34 24.90 9.18
C GLN A 213 -1.97 24.93 10.58
N PRO A 214 -3.11 25.64 10.77
CA PRO A 214 -3.84 25.62 12.02
C PRO A 214 -4.31 24.18 12.32
N ARG A 215 -4.08 23.73 13.55
CA ARG A 215 -4.56 22.43 14.04
C ARG A 215 -6.07 22.44 14.21
#